data_AF-A0A0J1DJS8-F1
#
_entry.id   AF-A0A0J1DJS8-F1
#
_cell.length_a   1.000
_cell.length_b   1.000
_cell.length_c   1.000
_cell.angle_alpha   90.00
_cell.angle_beta   90.00
_cell.angle_gamma   90.00
#
_symmetry.space_group_name_H-M   'P 1'
#
loop_
_entity.id
_entity.type
_entity.pdbx_description
1 polymer ?
#
loop_
_entity_poly.entity_id
_entity_poly.type
_entity_poly.pdbx_seq_one_letter_code
_entity_poly.pdbx_strand_id
1 'polypeptide(L)'
;MIQKLPSLDVEDFECITDFMLEFYRRLGWDPTKQELDPRKIAIHPDTWKEICMQVKRRWGIGSALIWMNQGPSGHEDNPHQLDPASVWIGTGAIANIQVEGRNIR
;
A
#
# COMPACT_ATOMS: atom_id res chain seq x y z
N MET A 1 -11.41 -2.11 -5.76
CA MET A 1 -12.03 -2.82 -4.62
C MET A 1 -11.65 -2.12 -3.33
N ILE A 2 -12.54 -2.11 -2.33
CA ILE A 2 -12.21 -1.61 -0.98
C ILE A 2 -11.84 -2.82 -0.11
N GLN A 3 -10.75 -2.70 0.64
CA GLN A 3 -10.25 -3.68 1.59
C GLN A 3 -9.99 -3.04 2.95
N LYS A 4 -9.80 -3.86 3.98
CA LYS A 4 -9.35 -3.39 5.30
C LYS A 4 -7.90 -2.93 5.23
N LEU A 5 -7.59 -1.83 5.91
CA LEU A 5 -6.22 -1.37 6.12
C LEU A 5 -5.40 -2.45 6.84
N PRO A 6 -4.19 -2.78 6.34
CA PRO A 6 -3.27 -3.65 7.04
C PRO A 6 -2.99 -3.13 8.45
N SER A 7 -3.21 -3.97 9.45
CA SER A 7 -2.80 -3.70 10.82
C SER A 7 -1.31 -4.00 10.94
N LEU A 8 -0.48 -2.96 10.83
CA LEU A 8 0.97 -3.01 10.95
C LEU A 8 1.43 -1.92 11.92
N ASP A 9 2.43 -2.22 12.74
CA ASP A 9 3.13 -1.25 13.56
C ASP A 9 4.49 -0.95 12.92
N VAL A 10 4.88 0.32 12.80
CA VAL A 10 6.19 0.69 12.25
C VAL A 10 7.34 0.20 13.13
N GLU A 11 7.10 -0.04 14.41
CA GLU A 11 8.11 -0.53 15.35
C GLU A 11 8.49 -2.01 15.12
N ASP A 12 7.65 -2.77 14.41
CA ASP A 12 7.90 -4.17 14.09
C ASP A 12 8.96 -4.37 12.96
N PHE A 13 9.45 -3.28 12.36
CA PHE A 13 10.30 -3.34 11.17
C PHE A 13 11.65 -2.64 11.38
N GLU A 14 12.70 -3.19 10.75
CA GLU A 14 14.04 -2.59 10.80
C GLU A 14 14.10 -1.31 9.96
N CYS A 15 13.49 -1.33 8.77
CA CYS A 15 13.48 -0.21 7.84
C CYS A 15 12.12 0.00 7.14
N ILE A 16 11.95 1.19 6.54
CA ILE A 16 10.74 1.57 5.80
C ILE A 16 10.44 0.63 4.63
N THR A 17 11.47 0.09 3.97
CA THR A 17 11.29 -0.82 2.83
C THR A 17 10.56 -2.08 3.27
N ASP A 18 10.94 -2.69 4.41
CA ASP A 18 10.30 -3.91 4.91
C ASP A 18 8.85 -3.65 5.33
N PHE A 19 8.60 -2.53 6.01
CA PHE A 19 7.25 -2.09 6.36
C PHE A 19 6.36 -1.95 5.11
N MET A 20 6.87 -1.30 4.06
CA MET A 20 6.13 -1.11 2.82
C MET A 20 5.89 -2.43 2.07
N LEU A 21 6.90 -3.29 1.98
CA LEU A 21 6.76 -4.60 1.35
C LEU A 21 5.68 -5.42 2.05
N GLU A 22 5.69 -5.45 3.39
CA GLU A 22 4.66 -6.13 4.17
C GLU A 22 3.28 -5.49 4.01
N PHE A 23 3.20 -4.15 4.00
CA PHE A 23 1.96 -3.42 3.73
C PHE A 23 1.31 -3.87 2.41
N TYR A 24 2.07 -3.89 1.32
CA TYR A 24 1.56 -4.32 0.02
C TYR A 24 1.28 -5.82 -0.03
N ARG A 25 2.10 -6.65 0.62
CA ARG A 25 1.86 -8.10 0.71
C ARG A 25 0.51 -8.40 1.38
N ARG A 26 0.15 -7.66 2.43
CA ARG A 26 -1.16 -7.80 3.10
C ARG A 26 -2.34 -7.32 2.26
N LEU A 27 -2.11 -6.45 1.28
CA LEU A 27 -3.11 -6.07 0.27
C LEU A 27 -3.24 -7.09 -0.88
N GLY A 28 -2.39 -8.13 -0.88
CA GLY A 28 -2.40 -9.20 -1.88
C GLY A 28 -1.30 -9.09 -2.94
N TRP A 29 -0.34 -8.18 -2.79
CA TRP A 29 0.81 -8.12 -3.70
C TRP A 29 1.73 -9.33 -3.52
N ASP A 30 2.22 -9.85 -4.65
CA ASP A 30 3.10 -11.00 -4.72
C ASP A 30 4.47 -10.56 -5.30
N PRO A 31 5.57 -10.68 -4.53
CA PRO A 31 6.88 -10.24 -4.97
C PRO A 31 7.42 -11.02 -6.18
N THR A 32 6.90 -12.22 -6.46
CA THR A 32 7.30 -13.01 -7.64
C THR A 32 6.70 -12.49 -8.93
N LYS A 33 5.60 -11.72 -8.84
CA LYS A 33 4.85 -11.20 -9.99
C LYS A 33 5.31 -9.80 -10.39
N GLN A 34 6.12 -9.13 -9.55
CA GLN A 34 6.77 -7.82 -9.74
C GLN A 34 5.89 -6.65 -10.24
N GLU A 35 4.58 -6.82 -10.39
CA GLU A 35 3.65 -5.79 -10.84
C GLU A 35 2.87 -5.21 -9.67
N LEU A 36 3.21 -3.98 -9.31
CA LEU A 36 2.51 -3.13 -8.34
C LEU A 36 2.47 -1.71 -8.89
N ASP A 37 1.29 -1.13 -9.04
CA ASP A 37 1.11 0.30 -9.29
C ASP A 37 0.57 0.97 -8.01
N PRO A 38 1.44 1.50 -7.13
CA PRO A 38 1.03 2.08 -5.86
C PRO A 38 0.17 3.34 -6.05
N ARG A 39 0.24 3.99 -7.22
CA ARG A 39 -0.59 5.16 -7.56
C ARG A 39 -2.07 4.81 -7.73
N LYS A 40 -2.37 3.52 -7.93
CA LYS A 40 -3.74 2.99 -7.96
C LYS A 40 -4.17 2.45 -6.61
N ILE A 41 -3.47 2.78 -5.53
CA ILE A 41 -3.84 2.43 -4.16
C ILE A 41 -4.07 3.76 -3.42
N ALA A 42 -5.18 3.84 -2.71
CA ALA A 42 -5.52 5.02 -1.92
C ALA A 42 -5.96 4.61 -0.52
N ILE A 43 -5.60 5.41 0.47
CA ILE A 43 -6.08 5.26 1.85
C ILE A 43 -6.70 6.60 2.29
N HIS A 44 -7.47 6.57 3.37
CA HIS A 44 -8.06 7.78 3.94
C HIS A 44 -6.97 8.83 4.26
N PRO A 45 -7.17 10.14 3.96
CA PRO A 45 -6.15 11.17 4.13
C PRO A 45 -5.62 11.30 5.58
N ASP A 46 -6.49 11.20 6.59
CA ASP A 46 -6.04 11.26 7.98
C ASP A 46 -5.16 10.06 8.36
N THR A 47 -5.54 8.86 7.91
CA THR A 47 -4.76 7.64 8.12
C THR A 47 -3.43 7.71 7.38
N TRP A 48 -3.43 8.22 6.16
CA TRP A 48 -2.22 8.44 5.38
C TRP A 48 -1.24 9.37 6.10
N LYS A 49 -1.77 10.49 6.62
CA LYS A 49 -0.99 11.48 7.37
C LYS A 49 -0.44 10.87 8.65
N GLU A 50 -1.23 10.11 9.37
CA GLU A 50 -0.82 9.43 10.59
C GLU A 50 0.31 8.43 10.34
N ILE A 51 0.17 7.55 9.33
CA ILE A 51 1.23 6.61 8.94
C ILE A 51 2.50 7.38 8.53
N CYS A 52 2.38 8.43 7.71
CA CYS A 52 3.52 9.25 7.30
C CYS A 52 4.24 9.87 8.50
N MET A 53 3.49 10.33 9.51
CA MET A 53 4.04 10.88 10.75
C MET A 53 4.72 9.79 11.61
N GLN A 54 4.17 8.59 11.69
CA GLN A 54 4.81 7.45 12.36
C GLN A 54 6.12 7.05 11.68
N VAL A 55 6.10 6.88 10.36
CA VAL A 55 7.29 6.62 9.53
C VAL A 55 8.36 7.69 9.75
N LYS A 56 7.96 8.98 9.74
CA LYS A 56 8.86 10.11 9.98
C LYS A 56 9.48 10.07 11.38
N ARG A 57 8.69 9.77 12.41
CA ARG A 57 9.17 9.67 13.81
C ARG A 57 10.17 8.53 13.96
N ARG A 58 9.90 7.39 13.32
CA ARG A 58 10.71 6.18 13.48
C ARG A 58 12.02 6.18 12.69
N TRP A 59 11.97 6.61 11.42
CA TRP A 59 13.10 6.50 10.49
C TRP A 59 13.49 7.84 9.84
N GLY A 60 12.96 8.96 10.32
CA GLY A 60 13.30 10.30 9.83
C GLY A 60 12.58 10.73 8.55
N ILE A 61 12.87 11.97 8.13
CA ILE A 61 12.20 12.62 7.00
C ILE A 61 12.43 11.90 5.66
N GLY A 62 13.60 11.31 5.45
CA GLY A 62 13.91 10.57 4.22
C GLY A 62 12.94 9.40 4.00
N SER A 63 12.64 8.66 5.07
CA SER A 63 11.67 7.56 5.03
C SER A 63 10.23 8.04 4.82
N ALA A 64 9.88 9.20 5.38
CA ALA A 64 8.59 9.83 5.13
C ALA A 64 8.44 10.22 3.64
N LEU A 65 9.50 10.75 3.03
CA LEU A 65 9.52 11.03 1.59
C LEU A 65 9.40 9.75 0.75
N ILE A 66 9.99 8.63 1.18
CA ILE A 66 9.80 7.33 0.53
C ILE A 66 8.32 6.94 0.58
N TRP A 67 7.67 7.00 1.75
CA TRP A 67 6.23 6.74 1.87
C TRP A 67 5.40 7.66 0.97
N MET A 68 5.71 8.95 0.91
CA MET A 68 4.97 9.90 0.08
C MET A 68 5.10 9.64 -1.42
N ASN A 69 6.24 9.09 -1.88
CA ASN A 69 6.50 8.87 -3.30
C ASN A 69 6.19 7.44 -3.76
N GLN A 70 6.33 6.46 -2.87
CA GLN A 70 6.27 5.03 -3.18
C GLN A 70 5.15 4.30 -2.42
N GLY A 71 4.52 4.97 -1.45
CA GLY A 71 3.37 4.49 -0.71
C GLY A 71 2.04 4.69 -1.47
N PRO A 72 0.90 4.31 -0.86
CA PRO A 72 -0.43 4.67 -1.35
C PRO A 72 -0.64 6.19 -1.36
N SER A 73 -1.60 6.63 -2.18
CA SER A 73 -2.07 8.01 -2.16
C SER A 73 -3.00 8.29 -0.97
N GLY A 74 -3.00 9.53 -0.48
CA GLY A 74 -3.89 10.04 0.55
C GLY A 74 -4.52 11.36 0.13
N HIS A 75 -5.45 11.31 -0.82
CA HIS A 75 -6.04 12.51 -1.43
C HIS A 75 -6.95 13.25 -0.43
N GLU A 76 -6.77 14.57 -0.28
CA GLU A 76 -7.51 15.39 0.70
C GLU A 76 -9.03 15.32 0.49
N ASP A 77 -9.49 15.35 -0.76
CA ASP A 77 -10.92 15.25 -1.09
C ASP A 77 -11.54 13.85 -0.88
N ASN A 78 -10.75 12.84 -0.50
CA ASN A 78 -11.20 11.45 -0.30
C ASN A 78 -12.17 10.96 -1.41
N PRO A 79 -11.75 10.92 -2.70
CA PRO A 79 -12.63 10.68 -3.83
C PRO A 79 -13.30 9.29 -3.82
N HIS A 80 -12.74 8.36 -3.05
CA HIS A 80 -13.26 7.00 -2.88
C HIS A 80 -14.12 6.82 -1.63
N GLN A 81 -14.38 7.89 -0.87
CA GLN A 81 -15.19 7.89 0.35
C GLN A 81 -14.76 6.80 1.34
N LEU A 82 -13.45 6.69 1.55
CA LEU A 82 -12.89 5.68 2.43
C LEU A 82 -13.13 6.04 3.89
N ASP A 83 -13.42 5.03 4.70
CA ASP A 83 -13.27 5.15 6.15
C ASP A 83 -11.79 5.10 6.56
N PRO A 84 -11.40 5.62 7.73
CA PRO A 84 -10.00 5.58 8.20
C PRO A 84 -9.36 4.19 8.24
N ALA A 85 -10.17 3.13 8.40
CA ALA A 85 -9.72 1.75 8.47
C ALA A 85 -9.74 1.02 7.11
N SER A 86 -9.89 1.74 6.00
CA SER A 86 -10.09 1.19 4.66
C SER A 86 -9.02 1.62 3.66
N VAL A 87 -8.82 0.76 2.65
CA VAL A 87 -7.89 0.96 1.53
C VAL A 87 -8.65 0.69 0.24
N TRP A 88 -8.53 1.59 -0.72
CA TRP A 88 -8.96 1.35 -2.08
C TRP A 88 -7.81 0.78 -2.92
N ILE A 89 -8.11 -0.25 -3.69
CA ILE A 89 -7.20 -0.88 -4.66
C ILE A 89 -7.86 -0.81 -6.05
N GLY A 90 -7.28 -0.01 -6.93
CA GLY A 90 -7.74 0.17 -8.30
C GLY A 90 -7.49 -1.06 -9.18
N THR A 91 -8.22 -1.13 -10.30
CA THR A 91 -8.03 -2.19 -11.28
C THR A 91 -6.61 -2.15 -11.86
N GLY A 92 -5.93 -3.29 -11.80
CA GLY A 92 -4.53 -3.41 -12.22
C GLY A 92 -3.55 -2.67 -11.30
N ALA A 93 -3.91 -2.38 -10.05
CA ALA A 93 -2.97 -1.93 -9.02
C ALA A 93 -2.04 -3.08 -8.59
N ILE A 94 -2.58 -4.30 -8.53
CA ILE A 94 -1.86 -5.53 -8.22
C ILE A 94 -2.21 -6.55 -9.30
N ALA A 95 -1.21 -7.23 -9.85
CA ALA A 95 -1.44 -8.24 -10.87
C ALA A 95 -2.20 -9.46 -10.31
N ASN A 96 -3.41 -9.68 -10.81
CA ASN A 96 -4.07 -10.97 -10.75
C ASN A 96 -3.55 -11.81 -11.91
N ILE A 97 -2.56 -12.67 -11.68
CA ILE A 97 -2.30 -13.75 -12.64
C ILE A 97 -3.47 -14.73 -12.51
N GLN A 98 -4.43 -14.65 -13.43
CA GLN A 98 -5.22 -15.83 -13.78
C GLN A 98 -4.28 -16.81 -14.47
N VAL A 99 -3.92 -17.90 -13.79
CA VAL A 99 -3.29 -19.04 -14.46
C VAL A 99 -4.41 -19.86 -15.09
N GLU A 100 -4.91 -19.44 -16.25
CA GLU A 100 -5.76 -20.24 -17.13
C GLU A 100 -5.38 -19.90 -18.59
N GLY A 101 -4.89 -20.79 -19.45
CA GLY A 101 -4.49 -22.18 -19.30
C GLY A 101 -3.53 -22.51 -20.45
N ARG A 102 -2.47 -23.26 -20.17
CA ARG A 102 -1.71 -23.93 -21.23
C ARG A 102 -2.57 -25.08 -21.75
N ASN A 103 -3.23 -24.91 -22.88
CA ASN A 103 -3.54 -26.05 -23.72
C ASN A 103 -2.30 -26.32 -24.56
N ILE A 104 -1.54 -27.34 -24.14
CA ILE A 104 -0.53 -27.97 -24.97
C ILE A 104 -1.29 -28.94 -25.87
N ARG A 105 -1.38 -28.62 -27.16
CA ARG A 105 -1.51 -29.61 -28.24
C ARG A 105 -0.63 -29.16 -29.39
#